data_AF-A0A7K3A6S2-F1
#
_entry.id   AF-A0A7K3A6S2-F1
#
_cell.length_a   1.000
_cell.length_b   1.000
_cell.length_c   1.000
_cell.angle_alpha   90.00
_cell.angle_beta   90.00
_cell.angle_gamma   90.00
#
_symmetry.space_group_name_H-M   'P 1'
#
loop_
_entity.id
_entity.type
_entity.pdbx_description
1 polymer ?
#
loop_
_entity_poly.entity_id
_entity_poly.type
_entity_poly.pdbx_seq_one_letter_code
_entity_poly.pdbx_strand_id
1 'polypeptide(L)'
;MADAQPPAEQVTAEAKRLTDMTHQAFYEAWIAHVQDGGVNEVRAAAFSSPDVAGRTLLAADRAGRELKTALPRRDGESKREYQARMSAFREQLQAARVPVVAAIEDLAVDEAEFLAQLDNEAFTEEWLAFVQQAAGASVRAGHNYVQGLAFRSPQVAARTQTLAVRMMRATSRFLPQTEGESRKAYEARVSQLQSRLEAELRFLQYTLNYMTARWGRMPTAPNYRLQAMNLLAEKYPEEFSQLRNAVRENAAEAREEVRRQKRQARRAQARPAS
;
A
#
# COMPACT_ATOMS: atom_id res chain seq x y z
N MET A 1 17.01 14.74 30.08
CA MET A 1 18.12 13.77 30.12
C MET A 1 18.49 13.52 28.67
N ALA A 2 19.77 13.51 28.34
CA ALA A 2 20.21 13.38 26.95
C ALA A 2 19.70 12.04 26.39
N ASP A 3 18.88 12.10 25.33
CA ASP A 3 18.51 10.95 24.51
C ASP A 3 19.78 10.41 23.86
N ALA A 4 20.45 9.50 24.57
CA ALA A 4 21.61 8.81 24.06
C ALA A 4 21.11 7.88 22.96
N GLN A 5 21.33 8.27 21.70
CA GLN A 5 21.00 7.46 20.54
C GLN A 5 21.53 6.04 20.73
N PRO A 6 20.72 4.99 20.49
CA PRO A 6 21.14 3.61 20.73
C PRO A 6 22.40 3.29 19.93
N PRO A 7 23.35 2.50 20.48
CA PRO A 7 24.62 2.23 19.81
C PRO A 7 24.39 1.61 18.41
N ALA A 8 24.97 2.22 17.38
CA ALA A 8 24.74 1.82 15.99
C ALA A 8 25.03 0.33 15.74
N GLU A 9 26.09 -0.21 16.33
CA GLU A 9 26.45 -1.63 16.23
C GLU A 9 25.35 -2.56 16.74
N GLN A 10 24.67 -2.18 17.83
CA GLN A 10 23.58 -2.96 18.40
C GLN A 10 22.34 -2.90 17.51
N VAL A 11 22.05 -1.74 16.93
CA VAL A 11 20.94 -1.56 15.98
C VAL A 11 21.19 -2.38 14.72
N THR A 12 22.41 -2.36 14.16
CA THR A 12 22.77 -3.16 12.98
C THR A 12 22.70 -4.66 13.27
N ALA A 13 23.18 -5.11 14.44
CA ALA A 13 23.08 -6.51 14.83
C ALA A 13 21.62 -6.96 14.98
N GLU A 14 20.77 -6.13 15.59
CA GLU A 14 19.34 -6.41 15.74
C GLU A 14 18.61 -6.38 14.38
N ALA A 15 18.93 -5.43 13.50
CA ALA A 15 18.39 -5.37 12.14
C ALA A 15 18.75 -6.64 11.35
N LYS A 16 20.01 -7.09 11.44
CA LYS A 16 20.45 -8.35 10.82
C LYS A 16 19.67 -9.54 11.37
N ARG A 17 19.53 -9.64 12.70
CA ARG A 17 18.73 -10.69 13.35
C ARG A 17 17.29 -10.70 12.83
N LEU A 18 16.67 -9.53 12.69
CA LEU A 18 15.31 -9.38 12.17
C LEU A 18 15.20 -9.80 10.69
N THR A 19 16.17 -9.45 9.86
CA THR A 19 16.24 -9.83 8.45
C THR A 19 16.29 -11.35 8.29
N ASP A 20 17.09 -12.03 9.11
CA ASP A 20 17.29 -13.49 9.06
C ASP A 20 16.08 -14.29 9.57
N MET A 21 15.07 -13.64 10.18
CA MET A 21 13.86 -14.32 10.64
C MET A 21 12.98 -14.78 9.49
N THR A 22 12.20 -15.85 9.73
CA THR A 22 11.07 -16.20 8.88
C THR A 22 9.97 -15.13 8.93
N HIS A 23 9.09 -15.07 7.91
CA HIS A 23 8.00 -14.09 7.86
C HIS A 23 7.12 -14.12 9.11
N GLN A 24 6.82 -15.31 9.65
CA GLN A 24 5.98 -15.47 10.83
C GLN A 24 6.70 -15.03 12.11
N ALA A 25 7.95 -15.45 12.32
CA ALA A 25 8.74 -15.03 13.48
C ALA A 25 8.96 -13.51 13.52
N PHE A 26 9.19 -12.89 12.36
CA PHE A 26 9.30 -11.44 12.26
C PHE A 26 8.00 -10.73 12.62
N TYR A 27 6.87 -11.23 12.11
CA TYR A 27 5.56 -10.69 12.44
C TYR A 27 5.28 -10.77 13.94
N GLU A 28 5.56 -11.90 14.57
CA GLU A 28 5.41 -12.09 16.02
C GLU A 28 6.35 -11.17 16.82
N ALA A 29 7.59 -11.00 16.38
CA ALA A 29 8.55 -10.08 17.00
C ALA A 29 8.07 -8.62 16.93
N TRP A 30 7.48 -8.20 15.80
CA TRP A 30 6.86 -6.88 15.66
C TRP A 30 5.67 -6.71 16.60
N ILE A 31 4.76 -7.69 16.65
CA ILE A 31 3.60 -7.64 17.56
C ILE A 31 4.06 -7.53 19.02
N ALA A 32 5.04 -8.34 19.44
CA ALA A 32 5.59 -8.29 20.80
C ALA A 32 6.17 -6.90 21.12
N HIS A 33 6.95 -6.33 20.20
CA HIS A 33 7.50 -4.98 20.36
C HIS A 33 6.42 -3.91 20.57
N VAL A 34 5.33 -3.98 19.79
CA VAL A 34 4.19 -3.05 19.94
C VAL A 34 3.48 -3.26 21.29
N GLN A 35 3.29 -4.51 21.71
CA GLN A 35 2.64 -4.85 23.00
C GLN A 35 3.47 -4.40 24.20
N ASP A 36 4.80 -4.45 24.09
CA ASP A 36 5.74 -3.94 25.09
C ASP A 36 5.80 -2.39 25.11
N GLY A 37 5.01 -1.72 24.26
CA GLY A 37 4.96 -0.26 24.18
C GLY A 37 6.18 0.38 23.51
N GLY A 38 6.99 -0.40 22.79
CA GLY A 38 8.16 0.10 22.08
C GLY A 38 9.34 0.50 22.97
N VAL A 39 9.37 0.07 24.23
CA VAL A 39 10.33 0.53 25.26
C VAL A 39 11.80 0.22 24.91
N ASN A 40 12.05 -0.81 24.09
CA ASN A 40 13.42 -1.14 23.67
C ASN A 40 13.84 -0.30 22.45
N GLU A 41 14.64 0.73 22.70
CA GLU A 41 15.11 1.70 21.68
C GLU A 41 15.94 1.04 20.56
N VAL A 42 16.79 0.07 20.87
CA VAL A 42 17.58 -0.66 19.86
C VAL A 42 16.65 -1.41 18.90
N ARG A 43 15.64 -2.10 19.45
CA ARG A 43 14.66 -2.83 18.65
C ARG A 43 13.76 -1.88 17.85
N ALA A 44 13.35 -0.75 18.43
CA ALA A 44 12.57 0.28 17.74
C ALA A 44 13.34 0.85 16.54
N ALA A 45 14.62 1.20 16.74
CA ALA A 45 15.50 1.67 15.69
C ALA A 45 15.73 0.60 14.61
N ALA A 46 15.93 -0.66 15.00
CA ALA A 46 16.14 -1.76 14.05
C ALA A 46 14.91 -1.99 13.15
N PHE A 47 13.69 -1.91 13.68
CA PHE A 47 12.46 -2.02 12.89
C PHE A 47 12.26 -0.89 11.87
N SER A 48 12.89 0.26 12.11
CA SER A 48 12.88 1.42 11.21
C SER A 48 14.14 1.51 10.34
N SER A 49 15.05 0.53 10.43
CA SER A 49 16.29 0.53 9.63
C SER A 49 16.00 0.28 8.14
N PRO A 50 16.85 0.78 7.22
CA PRO A 50 16.64 0.63 5.77
C PRO A 50 16.37 -0.79 5.29
N ASP A 51 17.10 -1.76 5.84
CA ASP A 51 17.01 -3.16 5.44
C ASP A 51 15.70 -3.83 5.87
N VAL A 52 15.00 -3.26 6.86
CA VAL A 52 13.90 -3.92 7.57
C VAL A 52 12.58 -3.13 7.45
N ALA A 53 12.64 -1.80 7.31
CA ALA A 53 11.48 -0.91 7.39
C ALA A 53 10.32 -1.32 6.46
N GLY A 54 10.62 -1.69 5.22
CA GLY A 54 9.62 -2.15 4.26
C GLY A 54 8.88 -3.42 4.71
N ARG A 55 9.60 -4.38 5.31
CA ARG A 55 9.01 -5.60 5.89
C ARG A 55 8.24 -5.29 7.18
N THR A 56 8.72 -4.36 7.99
CA THR A 56 8.02 -3.86 9.18
C THR A 56 6.68 -3.24 8.81
N LEU A 57 6.62 -2.41 7.77
CA LEU A 57 5.38 -1.79 7.31
C LEU A 57 4.35 -2.84 6.89
N LEU A 58 4.78 -3.88 6.16
CA LEU A 58 3.92 -5.02 5.81
C LEU A 58 3.38 -5.75 7.05
N ALA A 59 4.22 -5.97 8.06
CA ALA A 59 3.80 -6.58 9.32
C ALA A 59 2.81 -5.68 10.08
N ALA A 60 3.04 -4.37 10.12
CA ALA A 60 2.16 -3.40 10.75
C ALA A 60 0.78 -3.33 10.04
N ASP A 61 0.77 -3.30 8.71
CA ASP A 61 -0.46 -3.27 7.92
C ASP A 61 -1.22 -4.62 8.03
N ARG A 62 -0.52 -5.76 8.15
CA ARG A 62 -1.13 -7.04 8.49
C ARG A 62 -1.75 -7.01 9.88
N ALA A 63 -1.02 -6.54 10.89
CA ALA A 63 -1.50 -6.44 12.27
C ALA A 63 -2.76 -5.57 12.38
N GLY A 64 -2.81 -4.46 11.65
CA GLY A 64 -3.96 -3.56 11.61
C GLY A 64 -5.21 -4.19 10.97
N ARG A 65 -5.04 -5.05 9.96
CA ARG A 65 -6.15 -5.80 9.34
C ARG A 65 -6.59 -6.99 10.19
N GLU A 66 -5.64 -7.65 10.85
CA GLU A 66 -5.81 -8.91 11.59
C GLU A 66 -5.74 -8.72 13.11
N LEU A 67 -6.22 -7.59 13.63
CA LEU A 67 -6.09 -7.21 15.05
C LEU A 67 -6.51 -8.31 16.05
N LYS A 68 -7.55 -9.09 15.74
CA LYS A 68 -8.03 -10.18 16.61
C LYS A 68 -7.07 -11.38 16.65
N THR A 69 -6.35 -11.60 15.55
CA THR A 69 -5.33 -12.64 15.45
C THR A 69 -4.04 -12.17 16.14
N ALA A 70 -3.68 -10.90 15.94
CA ALA A 70 -2.52 -10.28 16.60
C ALA A 70 -2.69 -10.19 18.14
N LEU A 71 -3.93 -10.00 18.60
CA LEU A 71 -4.25 -9.81 19.99
C LEU A 71 -5.47 -10.65 20.37
N PRO A 72 -5.30 -11.97 20.59
CA PRO A 72 -6.41 -12.85 20.96
C PRO A 72 -6.96 -12.49 22.34
N ARG A 73 -8.23 -12.83 22.56
CA ARG A 73 -8.89 -12.70 23.87
C ARG A 73 -8.25 -13.69 24.84
N ARG A 74 -7.98 -13.25 26.07
CA ARG A 74 -7.40 -14.10 27.13
C ARG A 74 -8.49 -14.90 27.83
N ASP A 75 -8.11 -16.03 28.43
CA ASP A 75 -9.00 -16.81 29.26
C ASP A 75 -9.47 -15.99 30.47
N GLY A 76 -10.76 -16.03 30.76
CA GLY A 76 -11.38 -15.24 31.84
C GLY A 76 -11.56 -13.74 31.56
N GLU A 77 -11.00 -13.20 30.48
CA GLU A 77 -11.10 -11.76 30.15
C GLU A 77 -12.53 -11.38 29.76
N SER A 78 -13.11 -10.37 30.39
CA SER A 78 -14.43 -9.87 30.03
C SER A 78 -14.43 -9.21 28.64
N LYS A 79 -15.59 -9.08 28.02
CA LYS A 79 -15.71 -8.40 26.72
C LYS A 79 -15.24 -6.94 26.78
N ARG A 80 -15.49 -6.25 27.91
CA ARG A 80 -15.12 -4.84 28.10
C ARG A 80 -13.62 -4.67 28.22
N GLU A 81 -12.96 -5.52 29.01
CA GLU A 81 -11.50 -5.55 29.15
C GLU A 81 -10.81 -5.86 27.82
N TYR A 82 -11.32 -6.87 27.09
CA TYR A 82 -10.80 -7.19 25.76
C TYR A 82 -10.91 -6.02 24.78
N GLN A 83 -12.05 -5.30 24.77
CA GLN A 83 -12.23 -4.13 23.92
C GLN A 83 -11.29 -2.98 24.31
N ALA A 84 -11.10 -2.72 25.60
CA ALA A 84 -10.17 -1.70 26.07
C ALA A 84 -8.73 -2.01 25.63
N ARG A 85 -8.29 -3.27 25.81
CA ARG A 85 -6.97 -3.74 25.39
C ARG A 85 -6.79 -3.68 23.87
N MET A 86 -7.81 -4.05 23.10
CA MET A 86 -7.79 -3.90 21.63
C MET A 86 -7.65 -2.44 21.19
N SER A 87 -8.33 -1.50 21.85
CA SER A 87 -8.22 -0.07 21.52
C SER A 87 -6.84 0.47 21.85
N ALA A 88 -6.32 0.18 23.05
CA ALA A 88 -4.95 0.55 23.42
C ALA A 88 -3.91 -0.02 22.44
N PHE A 89 -4.06 -1.29 22.05
CA PHE A 89 -3.17 -1.90 21.07
C PHE A 89 -3.23 -1.24 19.69
N ARG A 90 -4.40 -0.73 19.25
CA ARG A 90 -4.48 0.05 18.00
C ARG A 90 -3.69 1.34 18.08
N GLU A 91 -3.79 2.04 19.20
CA GLU A 91 -3.05 3.29 19.42
C GLU A 91 -1.53 3.02 19.47
N GLN A 92 -1.11 1.98 20.18
CA GLN A 92 0.29 1.53 20.21
C GLN A 92 0.79 1.15 18.82
N LEU A 93 -0.01 0.38 18.06
CA LEU A 93 0.34 -0.01 16.69
C LEU A 93 0.48 1.21 15.77
N GLN A 94 -0.43 2.18 15.91
CA GLN A 94 -0.36 3.43 15.14
C GLN A 94 0.89 4.23 15.51
N ALA A 95 1.19 4.37 16.80
CA ALA A 95 2.37 5.09 17.29
C ALA A 95 3.67 4.43 16.82
N ALA A 96 3.80 3.11 16.96
CA ALA A 96 4.97 2.36 16.51
C ALA A 96 5.15 2.39 14.97
N ARG A 97 4.05 2.54 14.21
CA ARG A 97 4.11 2.63 12.75
C ARG A 97 4.67 3.97 12.25
N VAL A 98 4.54 5.06 13.00
CA VAL A 98 5.00 6.40 12.58
C VAL A 98 6.48 6.43 12.20
N PRO A 99 7.45 6.00 13.04
CA PRO A 99 8.87 6.04 12.69
C PRO A 99 9.22 5.14 11.49
N VAL A 100 8.52 4.01 11.33
CA VAL A 100 8.71 3.11 10.20
C VAL A 100 8.28 3.76 8.88
N VAL A 101 7.16 4.49 8.90
CA VAL A 101 6.68 5.24 7.73
C VAL A 101 7.65 6.37 7.38
N ALA A 102 8.12 7.13 8.37
CA ALA A 102 9.11 8.19 8.16
C ALA A 102 10.39 7.63 7.50
N ALA A 103 10.91 6.51 7.99
CA ALA A 103 12.08 5.86 7.39
C ALA A 103 11.84 5.43 5.94
N ILE A 104 10.64 4.92 5.61
CA ILE A 104 10.28 4.56 4.23
C ILE A 104 10.16 5.81 3.34
N GLU A 105 9.64 6.90 3.87
CA GLU A 105 9.55 8.18 3.15
C GLU A 105 10.94 8.75 2.86
N ASP A 106 11.85 8.72 3.83
CA ASP A 106 13.24 9.16 3.66
C ASP A 106 13.96 8.31 2.59
N LEU A 107 13.84 6.98 2.66
CA LEU A 107 14.40 6.09 1.63
C LEU A 107 13.79 6.34 0.24
N ALA A 108 12.52 6.71 0.17
CA ALA A 108 11.87 7.02 -1.08
C ALA A 108 12.35 8.36 -1.68
N VAL A 109 12.81 9.29 -0.84
CA VAL A 109 13.47 10.52 -1.30
C VAL A 109 14.82 10.17 -1.92
N ASP A 110 15.65 9.38 -1.24
CA ASP A 110 16.95 8.94 -1.76
C ASP A 110 16.81 8.18 -3.09
N GLU A 111 15.84 7.26 -3.16
CA GLU A 111 15.52 6.50 -4.38
C GLU A 111 15.01 7.43 -5.50
N ALA A 112 14.22 8.46 -5.17
CA ALA A 112 13.76 9.43 -6.16
C ALA A 112 14.91 10.25 -6.75
N GLU A 113 15.88 10.64 -5.91
CA GLU A 113 17.08 11.34 -6.36
C GLU A 113 17.93 10.47 -7.28
N PHE A 114 18.09 9.18 -6.95
CA PHE A 114 18.72 8.20 -7.83
C PHE A 114 17.99 8.08 -9.18
N LEU A 115 16.67 7.87 -9.16
CA LEU A 115 15.85 7.75 -10.36
C LEU A 115 15.88 9.02 -11.23
N ALA A 116 16.00 10.20 -10.63
CA ALA A 116 16.10 11.46 -11.34
C ALA A 116 17.40 11.59 -12.16
N GLN A 117 18.48 10.93 -11.71
CA GLN A 117 19.79 10.94 -12.38
C GLN A 117 19.88 9.94 -13.55
N LEU A 118 18.98 8.95 -13.60
CA LEU A 118 18.98 7.94 -14.66
C LEU A 118 18.63 8.53 -16.03
N ASP A 119 19.29 8.02 -17.07
CA ASP A 119 18.91 8.29 -18.45
C ASP A 119 17.55 7.67 -18.80
N ASN A 120 17.04 7.94 -20.00
CA ASN A 120 15.70 7.48 -20.38
C ASN A 120 15.57 5.97 -20.53
N GLU A 121 16.65 5.27 -20.85
CA GLU A 121 16.65 3.83 -21.04
C GLU A 121 16.64 3.13 -19.68
N ALA A 122 17.61 3.44 -18.83
CA ALA A 122 17.70 2.92 -17.47
C ALA A 122 16.44 3.25 -16.64
N PHE A 123 15.93 4.48 -16.74
CA PHE A 123 14.68 4.85 -16.05
C PHE A 123 13.49 4.02 -16.54
N THR A 124 13.44 3.69 -17.84
CA THR A 124 12.39 2.86 -18.40
C THR A 124 12.46 1.42 -17.91
N GLU A 125 13.67 0.88 -17.80
CA GLU A 125 13.92 -0.46 -17.28
C GLU A 125 13.52 -0.58 -15.81
N GLU A 126 13.93 0.37 -14.96
CA GLU A 126 13.55 0.40 -13.55
C GLU A 126 12.03 0.50 -13.36
N TRP A 127 11.38 1.38 -14.12
CA TRP A 127 9.92 1.50 -14.08
C TRP A 127 9.22 0.21 -14.55
N LEU A 128 9.71 -0.40 -15.64
CA LEU A 128 9.15 -1.64 -16.16
C LEU A 128 9.32 -2.78 -15.13
N ALA A 129 10.49 -2.90 -14.52
CA ALA A 129 10.77 -3.88 -13.49
C ALA A 129 9.83 -3.70 -12.28
N PHE A 130 9.66 -2.48 -11.80
CA PHE A 130 8.74 -2.14 -10.73
C PHE A 130 7.29 -2.53 -11.04
N VAL A 131 6.76 -2.14 -12.22
CA VAL A 131 5.36 -2.43 -12.57
C VAL A 131 5.14 -3.92 -12.85
N GLN A 132 6.13 -4.62 -13.42
CA GLN A 132 6.04 -6.07 -13.63
C GLN A 132 6.18 -6.88 -12.35
N GLN A 133 6.83 -6.34 -11.31
CA GLN A 133 7.06 -7.03 -10.06
C GLN A 133 5.75 -7.56 -9.47
N ALA A 134 5.59 -8.88 -9.43
CA ALA A 134 4.37 -9.45 -8.91
C ALA A 134 4.20 -9.13 -7.42
N ALA A 135 2.96 -8.85 -6.99
CA ALA A 135 2.65 -8.70 -5.58
C ALA A 135 3.10 -9.98 -4.85
N GLY A 136 4.17 -9.87 -4.04
CA GLY A 136 4.78 -11.00 -3.34
C GLY A 136 5.95 -11.72 -4.05
N ALA A 137 6.38 -11.26 -5.23
CA ALA A 137 7.54 -11.84 -5.95
C ALA A 137 8.84 -11.05 -5.77
N SER A 138 8.83 -9.95 -5.00
CA SER A 138 10.07 -9.28 -4.64
C SER A 138 10.87 -10.15 -3.68
N VAL A 139 12.13 -10.43 -4.03
CA VAL A 139 13.09 -11.11 -3.16
C VAL A 139 13.36 -10.28 -1.89
N ARG A 140 13.12 -8.96 -1.97
CA ARG A 140 13.20 -8.02 -0.85
C ARG A 140 11.80 -7.53 -0.47
N ALA A 141 11.29 -8.01 0.66
CA ALA A 141 10.01 -7.58 1.20
C ALA A 141 10.02 -6.07 1.49
N GLY A 142 9.17 -5.31 0.79
CA GLY A 142 8.96 -3.89 1.02
C GLY A 142 9.69 -2.90 0.09
N HIS A 143 10.58 -3.39 -0.78
CA HIS A 143 11.21 -2.56 -1.84
C HIS A 143 10.17 -1.84 -2.73
N ASN A 144 9.01 -2.48 -2.91
CA ASN A 144 7.89 -1.98 -3.71
C ASN A 144 7.27 -0.70 -3.12
N TYR A 145 7.32 -0.48 -1.80
CA TYR A 145 6.76 0.74 -1.20
C TYR A 145 7.66 1.93 -1.43
N VAL A 146 8.97 1.77 -1.20
CA VAL A 146 9.98 2.80 -1.43
C VAL A 146 9.99 3.19 -2.90
N GLN A 147 10.14 2.23 -3.82
CA GLN A 147 10.13 2.50 -5.26
C GLN A 147 8.81 3.11 -5.73
N GLY A 148 7.68 2.60 -5.25
CA GLY A 148 6.37 3.15 -5.59
C GLY A 148 6.21 4.60 -5.17
N LEU A 149 6.69 4.97 -3.97
CA LEU A 149 6.72 6.36 -3.52
C LEU A 149 7.72 7.21 -4.33
N ALA A 150 8.90 6.66 -4.61
CA ALA A 150 9.96 7.33 -5.36
C ALA A 150 9.52 7.69 -6.79
N PHE A 151 8.92 6.75 -7.53
CA PHE A 151 8.38 6.99 -8.87
C PHE A 151 7.24 8.01 -8.91
N ARG A 152 6.53 8.16 -7.78
CA ARG A 152 5.46 9.14 -7.60
C ARG A 152 5.97 10.45 -7.02
N SER A 153 7.24 10.55 -6.66
CA SER A 153 7.80 11.77 -6.07
C SER A 153 7.72 12.96 -7.04
N PRO A 154 7.63 14.19 -6.53
CA PRO A 154 7.54 15.39 -7.37
C PRO A 154 8.66 15.53 -8.41
N GLN A 155 9.84 15.00 -8.11
CA GLN A 155 11.02 15.12 -8.97
C GLN A 155 10.89 14.32 -10.27
N VAL A 156 10.28 13.12 -10.22
CA VAL A 156 10.20 12.21 -11.37
C VAL A 156 8.78 11.93 -11.85
N ALA A 157 7.73 12.27 -11.07
CA ALA A 157 6.34 11.91 -11.37
C ALA A 157 5.85 12.29 -12.78
N ALA A 158 6.25 13.46 -13.31
CA ALA A 158 5.86 13.88 -14.65
C ALA A 158 6.50 13.01 -15.75
N ARG A 159 7.76 12.62 -15.54
CA ARG A 159 8.51 11.70 -16.40
C ARG A 159 7.88 10.31 -16.33
N THR A 160 7.62 9.81 -15.12
CA THR A 160 6.93 8.53 -14.88
C THR A 160 5.56 8.49 -15.55
N GLN A 161 4.75 9.55 -15.41
CA GLN A 161 3.42 9.62 -16.03
C GLN A 161 3.51 9.53 -17.55
N THR A 162 4.42 10.30 -18.16
CA THR A 162 4.64 10.30 -19.61
C THR A 162 5.03 8.92 -20.12
N LEU A 163 5.95 8.25 -19.41
CA LEU A 163 6.37 6.89 -19.72
C LEU A 163 5.20 5.90 -19.56
N ALA A 164 4.48 5.94 -18.44
CA ALA A 164 3.35 5.05 -18.18
C ALA A 164 2.25 5.19 -19.24
N VAL A 165 1.93 6.42 -19.69
CA VAL A 165 0.99 6.64 -20.80
C VAL A 165 1.51 6.04 -22.11
N ARG A 166 2.82 6.20 -22.41
CA ARG A 166 3.44 5.59 -23.59
C ARG A 166 3.37 4.06 -23.54
N MET A 167 3.61 3.46 -22.38
CA MET A 167 3.53 2.01 -22.17
C MET A 167 2.11 1.48 -22.27
N MET A 168 1.11 2.22 -21.78
CA MET A 168 -0.31 1.87 -21.95
C MET A 168 -0.71 1.84 -23.43
N ARG A 169 -0.23 2.79 -24.23
CA ARG A 169 -0.54 2.86 -25.68
C ARG A 169 0.17 1.78 -26.50
N ALA A 170 1.37 1.38 -26.08
CA ALA A 170 2.23 0.48 -26.85
C ALA A 170 2.75 -0.69 -25.99
N THR A 171 1.87 -1.35 -25.24
CA THR A 171 2.26 -2.35 -24.22
C THR A 171 3.10 -3.51 -24.80
N SER A 172 2.76 -3.98 -26.00
CA SER A 172 3.49 -5.05 -26.70
C SER A 172 4.96 -4.73 -27.00
N ARG A 173 5.33 -3.44 -27.08
CA ARG A 173 6.73 -3.01 -27.25
C ARG A 173 7.55 -3.23 -25.98
N PHE A 174 6.94 -3.05 -24.82
CA PHE A 174 7.60 -3.14 -23.52
C PHE A 174 7.49 -4.54 -22.90
N LEU A 175 6.59 -5.36 -23.41
CA LEU A 175 6.41 -6.73 -22.99
C LEU A 175 6.25 -7.61 -24.24
N PRO A 176 7.36 -7.98 -24.92
CA PRO A 176 7.29 -8.87 -26.07
C PRO A 176 6.92 -10.30 -25.64
N GLN A 177 6.30 -11.04 -26.56
CA GLN A 177 5.97 -12.45 -26.35
C GLN A 177 7.26 -13.28 -26.22
N THR A 178 7.33 -14.12 -25.19
CA THR A 178 8.51 -14.96 -24.93
C THR A 178 8.46 -16.23 -25.80
N GLU A 179 9.62 -16.78 -26.18
CA GLU A 179 9.67 -18.06 -26.91
C GLU A 179 8.99 -19.18 -26.11
N GLY A 180 8.15 -19.97 -26.77
CA GLY A 180 7.36 -21.04 -26.13
C GLY A 180 6.14 -20.57 -25.33
N GLU A 181 5.91 -19.25 -25.24
CA GLU A 181 4.74 -18.72 -24.54
C GLU A 181 3.45 -18.88 -25.35
N SER A 182 2.44 -19.50 -24.73
CA SER A 182 1.11 -19.57 -25.34
C SER A 182 0.51 -18.17 -25.51
N ARG A 183 -0.24 -17.95 -26.59
CA ARG A 183 -0.95 -16.68 -26.85
C ARG A 183 -1.79 -16.22 -25.65
N LYS A 184 -2.47 -17.15 -24.97
CA LYS A 184 -3.32 -16.85 -23.81
C LYS A 184 -2.49 -16.38 -22.60
N ALA A 185 -1.33 -16.97 -22.36
CA ALA A 185 -0.42 -16.54 -21.29
C ALA A 185 0.14 -15.14 -21.55
N TYR A 186 0.50 -14.87 -22.80
CA TYR A 186 0.93 -13.54 -23.24
C TYR A 186 -0.17 -12.49 -23.04
N GLU A 187 -1.39 -12.75 -23.52
CA GLU A 187 -2.55 -11.85 -23.34
C GLU A 187 -2.83 -11.58 -21.84
N ALA A 188 -2.72 -12.59 -20.99
CA ALA A 188 -2.90 -12.44 -19.54
C ALA A 188 -1.82 -11.53 -18.91
N ARG A 189 -0.56 -11.68 -19.29
CA ARG A 189 0.54 -10.81 -18.84
C ARG A 189 0.36 -9.36 -19.30
N VAL A 190 -0.03 -9.15 -20.55
CA VAL A 190 -0.31 -7.82 -21.09
C VAL A 190 -1.44 -7.16 -20.30
N SER A 191 -2.54 -7.88 -20.06
CA SER A 191 -3.67 -7.39 -19.26
C SER A 191 -3.26 -7.06 -17.82
N GLN A 192 -2.43 -7.90 -17.20
CA GLN A 192 -1.90 -7.65 -15.86
C GLN A 192 -1.03 -6.39 -15.80
N LEU A 193 -0.15 -6.20 -16.79
CA LEU A 193 0.68 -5.00 -16.89
C LEU A 193 -0.18 -3.75 -17.07
N GLN A 194 -1.17 -3.79 -17.96
CA GLN A 194 -2.10 -2.67 -18.17
C GLN A 194 -2.88 -2.30 -16.92
N SER A 195 -3.41 -3.31 -16.20
CA SER A 195 -4.13 -3.08 -14.95
C SER A 195 -3.26 -2.40 -13.88
N ARG A 196 -1.97 -2.77 -13.80
CA ARG A 196 -1.03 -2.13 -12.88
C ARG A 196 -0.64 -0.73 -13.32
N LEU A 197 -0.34 -0.52 -14.59
CA LEU A 197 -0.09 0.82 -15.13
C LEU A 197 -1.28 1.75 -14.88
N GLU A 198 -2.52 1.26 -15.02
CA GLU A 198 -3.72 2.04 -14.70
C GLU A 198 -3.84 2.37 -13.20
N ALA A 199 -3.49 1.43 -12.32
CA ALA A 199 -3.43 1.70 -10.88
C ALA A 199 -2.37 2.77 -10.56
N GLU A 200 -1.17 2.64 -11.12
CA GLU A 200 -0.08 3.60 -10.91
C GLU A 200 -0.38 4.98 -11.50
N LEU A 201 -0.98 5.06 -12.69
CA LEU A 201 -1.39 6.32 -13.30
C LEU A 201 -2.38 7.09 -12.40
N ARG A 202 -3.27 6.39 -11.68
CA ARG A 202 -4.16 7.03 -10.71
C ARG A 202 -3.38 7.64 -9.54
N PHE A 203 -2.39 6.94 -9.00
CA PHE A 203 -1.54 7.47 -7.93
C PHE A 203 -0.65 8.63 -8.39
N LEU A 204 -0.08 8.55 -9.59
CA LEU A 204 0.67 9.64 -10.20
C LEU A 204 -0.21 10.87 -10.40
N GLN A 205 -1.45 10.70 -10.86
CA GLN A 205 -2.39 11.80 -11.02
C GLN A 205 -2.67 12.52 -9.69
N TYR A 206 -2.84 11.77 -8.59
CA TYR A 206 -3.01 12.39 -7.27
C TYR A 206 -1.81 13.25 -6.88
N THR A 207 -0.59 12.76 -7.11
CA THR A 207 0.62 13.49 -6.76
C THR A 207 0.80 14.75 -7.60
N LEU A 208 0.58 14.66 -8.91
CA LEU A 208 0.67 15.81 -9.82
C LEU A 208 -0.42 16.86 -9.53
N ASN A 209 -1.63 16.42 -9.17
CA ASN A 209 -2.70 17.32 -8.71
C ASN A 209 -2.31 18.01 -7.40
N TYR A 210 -1.72 17.28 -6.45
CA TYR A 210 -1.25 17.85 -5.19
C TYR A 210 -0.15 18.89 -5.41
N MET A 211 0.83 18.61 -6.27
CA MET A 211 1.87 19.58 -6.65
C MET A 211 1.26 20.86 -7.22
N THR A 212 0.25 20.75 -8.08
CA THR A 212 -0.43 21.89 -8.68
C THR A 212 -1.22 22.68 -7.62
N ALA A 213 -1.91 21.99 -6.72
CA ALA A 213 -2.68 22.58 -5.63
C ALA A 213 -1.81 23.35 -4.62
N ARG A 214 -0.57 22.89 -4.35
CA ARG A 214 0.40 23.59 -3.48
C ARG A 214 0.69 25.02 -3.96
N TRP A 215 0.60 25.27 -5.25
CA TRP A 215 0.80 26.61 -5.84
C TRP A 215 -0.50 27.43 -5.94
N GLY A 216 -1.57 27.01 -5.24
CA GLY A 216 -2.88 27.66 -5.31
C GLY A 216 -3.59 27.52 -6.66
N ARG A 217 -3.09 26.63 -7.53
CA ARG A 217 -3.65 26.38 -8.85
C ARG A 217 -4.62 25.20 -8.76
N MET A 218 -5.78 25.33 -9.38
CA MET A 218 -6.70 24.21 -9.58
C MET A 218 -5.99 23.08 -10.35
N PRO A 219 -6.37 21.80 -10.13
CA PRO A 219 -5.82 20.68 -10.91
C PRO A 219 -5.86 20.99 -12.41
N THR A 220 -4.71 20.91 -13.07
CA THR A 220 -4.56 21.26 -14.50
C THR A 220 -5.25 20.27 -15.42
N ALA A 221 -5.43 19.03 -14.98
CA ALA A 221 -6.15 18.01 -15.73
C ALA A 221 -7.67 18.30 -15.68
N PRO A 222 -8.34 18.54 -16.82
CA PRO A 222 -9.78 18.62 -16.85
C PRO A 222 -10.34 17.31 -16.33
N ASN A 223 -11.24 17.37 -15.34
CA ASN A 223 -11.97 16.18 -14.92
C ASN A 223 -13.03 15.86 -15.98
N TYR A 224 -12.61 15.25 -17.09
CA TYR A 224 -13.49 14.95 -18.23
C TYR A 224 -14.67 14.09 -17.83
N ARG A 225 -14.53 13.24 -16.80
CA ARG A 225 -15.64 12.48 -16.24
C ARG A 225 -16.67 13.40 -15.57
N LEU A 226 -16.22 14.34 -14.75
CA LEU A 226 -17.10 15.33 -14.11
C LEU A 226 -17.71 16.26 -15.17
N GLN A 227 -16.95 16.68 -16.17
CA GLN A 227 -17.46 17.49 -17.29
C GLN A 227 -18.50 16.73 -18.10
N ALA A 228 -18.26 15.46 -18.45
CA ALA A 228 -19.23 14.61 -19.13
C ALA A 228 -20.47 14.35 -18.26
N MET A 229 -20.29 14.16 -16.94
CA MET A 229 -21.42 14.06 -16.00
C MET A 229 -22.20 15.37 -15.91
N ASN A 230 -21.54 16.52 -15.89
CA ASN A 230 -22.21 17.82 -15.86
C ASN A 230 -22.98 18.06 -17.16
N LEU A 231 -22.38 17.76 -18.31
CA LEU A 231 -23.07 17.83 -19.61
C LEU A 231 -24.26 16.88 -19.68
N LEU A 232 -24.14 15.67 -19.15
CA LEU A 232 -25.27 14.73 -19.05
C LEU A 232 -26.35 15.21 -18.07
N ALA A 233 -25.97 15.78 -16.94
CA ALA A 233 -26.89 16.30 -15.94
C ALA A 233 -27.61 17.57 -16.41
N GLU A 234 -26.95 18.43 -17.18
CA GLU A 234 -27.55 19.61 -17.82
C GLU A 234 -28.53 19.20 -18.92
N LYS A 235 -28.19 18.17 -19.70
CA LYS A 235 -29.02 17.72 -20.82
C LYS A 235 -30.20 16.83 -20.39
N TYR A 236 -30.04 16.06 -19.31
CA TYR A 236 -31.03 15.09 -18.82
C TYR A 236 -31.12 15.10 -17.28
N PRO A 237 -31.60 16.19 -16.66
CA PRO A 237 -31.53 16.37 -15.20
C PRO A 237 -32.34 15.32 -14.42
N GLU A 238 -33.53 14.96 -14.90
CA GLU A 238 -34.42 14.00 -14.22
C GLU A 238 -33.88 12.56 -14.31
N GLU A 239 -33.50 12.13 -15.52
CA GLU A 239 -32.94 10.80 -15.78
C GLU A 239 -31.63 10.59 -15.01
N PHE A 240 -30.78 11.62 -14.98
CA PHE A 240 -29.53 11.57 -14.23
C PHE A 240 -29.77 11.48 -12.71
N SER A 241 -30.76 12.21 -12.18
CA SER A 241 -31.16 12.11 -10.77
C SER A 241 -31.67 10.71 -10.43
N GLN A 242 -32.51 10.13 -11.29
CA GLN A 242 -33.03 8.77 -11.14
C GLN A 242 -31.91 7.72 -11.17
N LEU A 243 -31.01 7.78 -12.16
CA LEU A 243 -29.82 6.92 -12.25
C LEU A 243 -28.93 7.04 -11.01
N ARG A 244 -28.69 8.25 -10.53
CA ARG A 244 -27.86 8.48 -9.34
C ARG A 244 -28.50 7.88 -8.08
N ASN A 245 -29.81 8.00 -7.94
CA ASN A 245 -30.54 7.42 -6.80
C ASN A 245 -30.54 5.89 -6.88
N ALA A 246 -30.81 5.31 -8.05
CA ALA A 246 -30.73 3.87 -8.28
C ALA A 246 -29.34 3.30 -7.97
N VAL A 247 -28.26 3.99 -8.37
CA VAL A 247 -26.88 3.59 -8.04
C VAL A 247 -26.62 3.67 -6.53
N ARG A 248 -27.17 4.67 -5.83
CA ARG A 248 -27.05 4.77 -4.36
C ARG A 248 -27.79 3.66 -3.65
N GLU A 249 -29.00 3.33 -4.11
CA GLU A 249 -29.81 2.24 -3.57
C GLU A 249 -29.13 0.89 -3.79
N ASN A 250 -28.71 0.58 -5.01
CA ASN A 250 -27.94 -0.64 -5.31
C ASN A 250 -26.66 -0.76 -4.46
N ALA A 251 -25.95 0.36 -4.24
CA ALA A 251 -24.77 0.37 -3.38
C ALA A 251 -25.10 0.15 -1.89
N ALA A 252 -26.26 0.63 -1.42
CA ALA A 252 -26.76 0.38 -0.08
C ALA A 252 -27.15 -1.09 0.10
N GLU A 253 -27.87 -1.67 -0.86
CA GLU A 253 -28.27 -3.08 -0.90
C GLU A 253 -27.05 -4.01 -0.93
N ALA A 254 -26.08 -3.75 -1.80
CA ALA A 254 -24.83 -4.53 -1.84
C ALA A 254 -24.08 -4.50 -0.49
N ARG A 255 -24.07 -3.35 0.20
CA ARG A 255 -23.47 -3.25 1.55
C ARG A 255 -24.27 -4.03 2.59
N GLU A 256 -25.59 -4.03 2.50
CA GLU A 256 -26.44 -4.85 3.38
C GLU A 256 -26.23 -6.33 3.15
N GLU A 257 -26.13 -6.77 1.90
CA GLU A 257 -25.91 -8.16 1.54
C GLU A 257 -24.54 -8.65 2.03
N VAL A 258 -23.48 -7.87 1.83
CA VAL A 258 -22.16 -8.17 2.42
C VAL A 258 -22.23 -8.24 3.95
N ARG A 259 -23.01 -7.37 4.61
CA ARG A 259 -23.23 -7.44 6.07
C ARG A 259 -23.99 -8.71 6.47
N ARG A 260 -25.01 -9.12 5.71
CA ARG A 260 -25.78 -10.36 5.94
C ARG A 260 -24.89 -11.60 5.78
N GLN A 261 -24.14 -11.69 4.69
CA GLN A 261 -23.18 -12.77 4.43
C GLN A 261 -22.13 -12.85 5.55
N LYS A 262 -21.57 -11.71 5.98
CA LYS A 262 -20.61 -11.66 7.10
C LYS A 262 -21.23 -12.10 8.43
N ARG A 263 -22.52 -11.83 8.67
CA ARG A 263 -23.25 -12.32 9.85
C ARG A 263 -23.51 -13.83 9.77
N GLN A 264 -23.89 -14.35 8.60
CA GLN A 264 -24.12 -15.77 8.37
C GLN A 264 -22.81 -16.57 8.51
N ALA A 265 -21.71 -16.11 7.91
CA ALA A 265 -20.39 -16.73 8.06
C ALA A 265 -19.95 -16.79 9.53
N ARG A 266 -20.19 -15.74 10.32
CA ARG A 266 -19.94 -15.73 11.77
C ARG A 266 -20.80 -16.72 12.55
N ARG A 267 -22.07 -16.90 12.15
CA ARG A 267 -22.99 -17.87 12.79
C ARG A 267 -22.62 -19.31 12.44
N ALA A 268 -22.20 -19.56 11.20
CA ALA A 268 -21.72 -20.87 10.76
C ALA A 268 -20.43 -21.28 11.50
N GLN A 269 -19.49 -20.34 11.69
CA GLN A 269 -18.26 -20.57 12.46
C GLN A 269 -18.49 -20.72 13.98
N ALA A 270 -19.61 -20.23 14.52
CA ALA A 270 -19.95 -20.31 15.94
C ALA A 270 -20.77 -21.56 16.31
N ARG A 271 -21.08 -22.44 15.34
CA ARG A 271 -21.77 -23.71 15.57
C ARG A 271 -20.71 -24.82 15.59
N PRO A 272 -20.24 -25.30 16.75
CA PRO A 272 -19.40 -26.49 16.78
C PRO A 272 -20.25 -27.68 16.33
N ALA A 273 -19.71 -28.50 15.43
CA ALA A 273 -20.28 -29.79 15.09
C ALA A 273 -20.31 -30.63 16.36
N SER A 274 -21.52 -30.87 16.87
CA SER A 274 -21.83 -31.94 17.81
C SER A 274 -21.57 -33.29 17.16
#